data_AF-A0A951JN33-F1
#
_entry.id   AF-A0A951JN33-F1
#
_cell.length_a   1.000
_cell.length_b   1.000
_cell.length_c   1.000
_cell.angle_alpha   90.00
_cell.angle_beta   90.00
_cell.angle_gamma   90.00
#
_symmetry.space_group_name_H-M   'P 1'
#
loop_
_entity.id
_entity.type
_entity.pdbx_description
1 polymer ?
#
loop_
_entity_poly.entity_id
_entity_poly.type
_entity_poly.pdbx_seq_one_letter_code
_entity_poly.pdbx_strand_id
1 'polypeptide(L)'
;MNVTFRRLTDQDLPLLRRWLNEPGVVRWWEGEDVSWEAVVRDDGSTSSDLTEHWIASLRHGRPVGWTQCDATADHAGEHEVEQWWALGVHRTAAGIDYLVGDPRERGKVWGRS
;
A
#
# COMPACT_ATOMS: atom_id res chain seq x y z
N MET A 1 -19.46 -9.22 4.80
CA MET A 1 -18.80 -8.89 3.51
C MET A 1 -17.33 -9.27 3.67
N ASN A 2 -16.77 -10.05 2.74
CA ASN A 2 -15.38 -10.52 2.85
C ASN A 2 -14.46 -9.69 1.95
N VAL A 3 -13.24 -9.43 2.42
CA VAL A 3 -12.18 -8.76 1.65
C VAL A 3 -11.15 -9.82 1.28
N THR A 4 -10.70 -9.79 0.04
CA THR A 4 -9.64 -10.66 -0.46
C THR A 4 -8.50 -9.81 -0.99
N PHE A 5 -7.27 -10.29 -0.84
CA PHE A 5 -6.07 -9.63 -1.35
C PHE A 5 -5.49 -10.44 -2.50
N ARG A 6 -4.98 -9.72 -3.50
CA ARG A 6 -4.15 -10.28 -4.57
C ARG A 6 -2.96 -9.36 -4.82
N ARG A 7 -1.86 -9.90 -5.34
CA ARG A 7 -0.72 -9.08 -5.74
C ARG A 7 -1.16 -8.01 -6.75
N LEU A 8 -0.60 -6.83 -6.60
CA LEU A 8 -0.68 -5.78 -7.61
C LEU A 8 0.03 -6.26 -8.89
N THR A 9 -0.48 -5.83 -10.03
CA THR A 9 0.14 -6.06 -11.34
C THR A 9 0.24 -4.74 -12.09
N ASP A 10 1.06 -4.67 -13.14
CA ASP A 10 1.19 -3.45 -13.95
C ASP A 10 -0.13 -2.96 -14.55
N GLN A 11 -1.10 -3.87 -14.74
CA GLN A 11 -2.45 -3.52 -15.22
C GLN A 11 -3.26 -2.70 -14.19
N ASP A 12 -2.86 -2.74 -12.92
CA ASP A 12 -3.48 -2.00 -11.84
C ASP A 12 -2.85 -0.61 -11.62
N LEU A 13 -1.67 -0.33 -12.18
CA LEU A 13 -0.99 0.96 -11.97
C LEU A 13 -1.84 2.17 -12.36
N PRO A 14 -2.64 2.15 -13.46
CA PRO A 14 -3.55 3.25 -13.75
C PRO A 14 -4.65 3.43 -12.68
N LEU A 15 -5.10 2.33 -12.06
CA LEU A 15 -6.05 2.35 -10.96
C LEU A 15 -5.40 2.90 -9.68
N LEU A 16 -4.20 2.42 -9.34
CA LEU A 16 -3.43 2.87 -8.18
C LEU A 16 -3.15 4.37 -8.28
N ARG A 17 -2.62 4.84 -9.41
CA ARG A 17 -2.38 6.26 -9.65
C ARG A 17 -3.64 7.10 -9.46
N ARG A 18 -4.80 6.62 -9.93
CA ARG A 18 -6.08 7.32 -9.74
C ARG A 18 -6.44 7.44 -8.26
N TRP A 19 -6.20 6.39 -7.47
CA TRP A 19 -6.44 6.42 -6.03
C TRP A 19 -5.47 7.33 -5.30
N LEU A 20 -4.18 7.27 -5.63
CA LEU A 20 -3.15 8.15 -5.06
C LEU A 20 -3.41 9.63 -5.37
N ASN A 21 -4.06 9.94 -6.50
CA ASN A 21 -4.48 11.30 -6.88
C ASN A 21 -5.89 11.68 -6.35
N GLU A 22 -6.58 10.81 -5.62
CA GLU A 22 -7.89 11.14 -5.05
C GLU A 22 -7.71 12.12 -3.87
N PRO A 23 -8.45 13.24 -3.79
CA PRO A 23 -8.20 14.29 -2.80
C PRO A 23 -8.18 13.85 -1.33
N GLY A 24 -9.02 12.88 -0.97
CA GLY A 24 -9.04 12.31 0.38
C GLY A 24 -7.88 11.37 0.67
N VAL A 25 -7.23 10.79 -0.33
CA VAL A 25 -5.97 10.04 -0.18
C VAL A 25 -4.79 11.01 -0.14
N VAL A 26 -4.68 11.92 -1.11
CA VAL A 26 -3.59 12.92 -1.21
C VAL A 26 -3.40 13.68 0.10
N ARG A 27 -4.50 13.99 0.80
CA ARG A 27 -4.46 14.67 2.10
C ARG A 27 -3.62 13.93 3.15
N TRP A 28 -3.56 12.61 3.11
CA TRP A 28 -2.87 11.77 4.09
C TRP A 28 -1.60 11.12 3.54
N TRP A 29 -1.51 10.98 2.22
CA TRP A 29 -0.36 10.41 1.51
C TRP A 29 0.71 11.49 1.23
N GLU A 30 0.97 12.33 2.24
CA GLU A 30 1.56 13.68 2.18
C GLU A 30 2.79 13.86 1.27
N GLY A 31 2.55 14.22 0.00
CA GLY A 31 3.58 14.84 -0.85
C GLY A 31 4.47 13.88 -1.64
N GLU A 32 4.11 12.60 -1.73
CA GLU A 32 4.77 11.70 -2.67
C GLU A 32 4.51 12.13 -4.12
N ASP A 33 5.53 11.96 -4.97
CA ASP A 33 5.37 12.14 -6.41
C ASP A 33 4.44 11.03 -6.93
N VAL A 34 3.19 11.38 -7.19
CA VAL A 34 2.19 10.46 -7.75
C VAL A 34 2.02 10.63 -9.26
N SER A 35 3.08 11.13 -9.92
CA SER A 35 3.22 11.09 -11.38
C SER A 35 3.13 9.65 -11.90
N TRP A 36 2.86 9.50 -13.19
CA TRP A 36 2.82 8.16 -13.78
C TRP A 36 4.20 7.50 -13.72
N GLU A 37 5.25 8.27 -13.95
CA GLU A 37 6.63 7.83 -13.89
C GLU A 37 7.02 7.32 -12.51
N ALA A 38 6.64 8.04 -11.45
CA ALA A 38 6.90 7.62 -10.08
C ALA A 38 6.11 6.35 -9.70
N VAL A 39 4.82 6.28 -10.00
CA VAL A 39 4.00 5.06 -9.74
C VAL A 39 4.56 3.83 -10.48
N VAL A 40 5.04 3.98 -11.71
CA VAL A 40 5.68 2.86 -12.44
C VAL A 40 7.03 2.48 -11.83
N ARG A 41 7.82 3.47 -11.38
CA ARG A 41 9.13 3.25 -10.77
C ARG A 41 9.00 2.53 -9.42
N ASP A 42 8.06 2.98 -8.59
CA ASP A 42 7.96 2.57 -7.19
C ASP A 42 7.08 1.34 -7.02
N ASP A 43 5.89 1.30 -7.65
CA ASP A 43 4.91 0.22 -7.47
C ASP A 43 4.92 -0.82 -8.61
N GLY A 44 5.61 -0.53 -9.72
CA GLY A 44 5.59 -1.38 -10.91
C GLY A 44 6.41 -2.65 -10.77
N SER A 45 6.17 -3.63 -11.65
CA SER A 45 6.88 -4.92 -11.65
C SER A 45 8.39 -4.82 -11.88
N THR A 46 8.86 -3.68 -12.38
CA THR A 46 10.29 -3.39 -12.58
C THR A 46 10.92 -2.64 -11.40
N SER A 47 10.13 -2.31 -10.36
CA SER A 47 10.65 -1.71 -9.14
C SER A 47 11.71 -2.62 -8.51
N SER A 48 12.79 -2.01 -8.04
CA SER A 48 13.80 -2.70 -7.24
C SER A 48 13.46 -2.67 -5.75
N ASP A 49 12.38 -2.01 -5.37
CA ASP A 49 11.90 -2.00 -4.01
C ASP A 49 11.43 -3.41 -3.61
N LEU A 50 11.68 -3.79 -2.36
CA LEU A 50 11.27 -5.07 -1.80
C LEU A 50 9.83 -5.02 -1.28
N THR A 51 9.21 -3.84 -1.33
CA THR A 51 7.83 -3.62 -0.94
C THR A 51 6.82 -4.52 -1.65
N GLU A 52 5.99 -5.16 -0.84
CA GLU A 52 4.91 -5.98 -1.34
C GLU A 52 3.64 -5.18 -1.56
N HIS A 53 3.22 -5.01 -2.82
CA HIS A 53 1.99 -4.32 -3.16
C HIS A 53 0.80 -5.26 -3.39
N TRP A 54 -0.34 -4.93 -2.79
CA TRP A 54 -1.55 -5.75 -2.83
C TRP A 54 -2.81 -4.94 -3.13
N ILE A 55 -3.71 -5.50 -3.93
CA ILE A 55 -5.05 -4.96 -4.19
C ILE A 55 -6.07 -5.64 -3.28
N ALA A 56 -6.74 -4.85 -2.45
CA ALA A 56 -7.87 -5.27 -1.66
C ALA A 56 -9.15 -5.23 -2.51
N SER A 57 -9.87 -6.35 -2.55
CA SER A 57 -11.09 -6.53 -3.34
C SER A 57 -12.27 -6.99 -2.48
N LEU A 58 -13.47 -6.51 -2.81
CA LEU A 58 -14.74 -7.03 -2.31
C LEU A 58 -15.21 -8.23 -3.17
N ARG A 59 -16.42 -8.74 -2.88
CA ARG A 59 -17.07 -9.82 -3.66
C ARG A 59 -16.96 -9.58 -5.17
N HIS A 60 -16.72 -10.65 -5.91
CA HIS A 60 -16.54 -10.66 -7.36
C HIS A 60 -15.29 -9.89 -7.85
N GLY A 61 -14.30 -9.69 -6.99
CA GLY A 61 -13.02 -9.08 -7.40
C GLY A 61 -13.09 -7.57 -7.62
N ARG A 62 -14.10 -6.89 -7.05
CA ARG A 62 -14.21 -5.43 -7.17
C ARG A 62 -13.11 -4.76 -6.34
N PRO A 63 -12.13 -4.08 -6.94
CA PRO A 63 -11.04 -3.47 -6.21
C PRO A 63 -11.54 -2.24 -5.42
N VAL A 64 -11.12 -2.11 -4.17
CA VAL A 64 -11.57 -1.04 -3.26
C VAL A 64 -10.44 -0.33 -2.53
N GLY A 65 -9.26 -0.94 -2.47
CA GLY A 65 -8.10 -0.36 -1.81
C GLY A 65 -6.81 -1.04 -2.24
N TRP A 66 -5.73 -0.47 -1.75
CA TRP A 66 -4.36 -0.95 -1.94
C TRP A 66 -3.65 -0.93 -0.59
N THR A 67 -2.72 -1.86 -0.40
CA THR A 67 -1.85 -1.91 0.77
C THR A 67 -0.46 -2.33 0.34
N GLN A 68 0.53 -1.74 0.99
CA GLN A 68 1.92 -2.14 0.92
C GLN A 68 2.34 -2.79 2.24
N CYS A 69 3.30 -3.71 2.16
CA CYS A 69 3.85 -4.39 3.31
C CYS A 69 5.36 -4.55 3.13
N ASP A 70 6.11 -4.13 4.15
CA ASP A 70 7.57 -4.08 4.14
C ASP A 70 8.12 -4.79 5.35
N ALA A 71 8.93 -5.83 5.14
CA ALA A 71 9.61 -6.45 6.25
C ALA A 71 10.74 -5.53 6.73
N THR A 72 10.75 -5.19 8.01
CA THR A 72 11.82 -4.33 8.57
C THR A 72 13.22 -4.92 8.35
N ALA A 73 13.33 -6.24 8.20
CA ALA A 73 14.59 -6.92 7.89
C ALA A 73 15.16 -6.56 6.51
N ASP A 74 14.31 -6.24 5.53
CA ASP A 74 14.71 -5.93 4.15
C ASP A 74 15.29 -4.50 4.03
N HIS A 75 15.03 -3.66 5.03
CA HIS A 75 15.47 -2.27 5.15
C HIS A 75 16.53 -2.09 6.25
N ALA A 76 17.30 -3.15 6.54
CA ALA A 76 18.37 -3.11 7.54
C ALA A 76 19.44 -2.06 7.20
N GLY A 77 19.82 -1.23 8.17
CA GLY A 77 20.77 -0.13 7.97
C GLY A 77 20.12 1.20 7.56
N GLU A 78 18.82 1.23 7.26
CA GLU A 78 18.07 2.47 7.13
C GLU A 78 17.81 3.10 8.51
N HIS A 79 17.94 4.42 8.60
CA HIS A 79 17.90 5.12 9.89
C HIS A 79 16.58 4.92 10.65
N GLU A 80 15.46 4.92 9.94
CA GLU A 80 14.14 4.74 10.53
C GLU A 80 13.95 3.34 11.14
N VAL A 81 14.34 2.30 10.40
CA VAL A 81 14.25 0.91 10.88
C VAL A 81 15.17 0.67 12.08
N GLU A 82 16.39 1.22 12.07
CA GLU A 82 17.30 1.12 13.21
C GLU A 82 16.72 1.80 14.48
N GLN A 83 16.01 2.91 14.32
CA GLN A 83 15.30 3.54 15.43
C GLN A 83 14.17 2.66 15.97
N TRP A 84 13.37 2.05 15.09
CA TRP A 84 12.30 1.13 15.51
C TRP A 84 12.85 -0.06 16.28
N TRP A 85 13.95 -0.66 15.81
CA TRP A 85 14.62 -1.76 16.51
C TRP A 85 15.21 -1.34 17.85
N ALA A 86 15.80 -0.15 17.93
CA ALA A 86 16.30 0.41 19.20
C ALA A 86 15.17 0.61 20.24
N LEU A 87 13.95 0.86 19.78
CA LEU A 87 12.74 0.94 20.61
C LEU A 87 12.12 -0.43 20.95
N GLY A 88 12.74 -1.52 20.49
CA GLY A 88 12.32 -2.89 20.79
C GLY A 88 11.34 -3.52 19.78
N VAL A 89 11.14 -2.89 18.61
CA VAL A 89 10.40 -3.55 17.52
C VAL A 89 11.16 -4.81 17.08
N HIS A 90 10.46 -5.93 16.98
CA HIS A 90 11.07 -7.19 16.63
C HIS A 90 11.62 -7.17 15.20
N ARG A 91 12.78 -7.80 14.95
CA ARG A 91 13.43 -7.81 13.62
C ARG A 91 12.64 -8.52 12.53
N THR A 92 11.62 -9.30 12.91
CA THR A 92 10.69 -9.95 11.97
C THR A 92 9.38 -9.19 11.86
N ALA A 93 9.29 -7.97 12.39
CA ALA A 93 8.13 -7.11 12.19
C ALA A 93 8.07 -6.65 10.74
N ALA A 94 6.85 -6.37 10.28
CA ALA A 94 6.59 -5.72 9.02
C ALA A 94 5.79 -4.44 9.25
N GLY A 95 6.12 -3.40 8.50
CA GLY A 95 5.30 -2.21 8.33
C GLY A 95 4.18 -2.49 7.34
N ILE A 96 3.05 -1.82 7.53
CA ILE A 96 1.98 -1.80 6.53
C ILE A 96 1.47 -0.37 6.36
N ASP A 97 1.25 0.02 5.11
CA ASP A 97 0.43 1.17 4.77
C ASP A 97 -0.71 0.74 3.87
N TYR A 98 -1.83 1.45 3.94
CA TYR A 98 -3.00 1.12 3.15
C TYR A 98 -3.87 2.34 2.87
N LEU A 99 -4.64 2.25 1.79
CA LEU A 99 -5.65 3.23 1.42
C LEU A 99 -6.95 2.55 0.99
N VAL A 100 -8.06 3.24 1.23
CA VAL A 100 -9.36 2.93 0.63
C VAL A 100 -9.59 3.92 -0.50
N GLY A 101 -9.40 3.43 -1.73
CA GLY A 101 -9.34 4.25 -2.92
C GLY A 101 -10.70 4.70 -3.44
N ASP A 102 -11.78 3.96 -3.17
CA ASP A 102 -13.15 4.41 -3.45
C ASP A 102 -13.70 5.20 -2.26
N PRO A 103 -13.97 6.52 -2.39
CA PRO A 103 -14.50 7.33 -1.30
C PRO A 103 -15.82 6.81 -0.73
N ARG A 104 -16.62 6.10 -1.55
CA ARG A 104 -17.90 5.53 -1.13
C ARG A 104 -17.75 4.35 -0.20
N GLU A 105 -16.56 3.76 -0.12
CA GLU A 105 -16.27 2.60 0.73
C GLU A 105 -15.58 2.98 2.05
N ARG A 106 -15.26 4.27 2.25
CA ARG A 106 -14.68 4.80 3.49
C ARG A 106 -15.72 4.83 4.62
N GLY A 107 -15.25 4.64 5.85
CA GLY A 107 -16.12 4.60 7.04
C GLY A 107 -16.98 3.34 7.17
N LYS A 108 -16.88 2.41 6.21
CA LYS A 108 -17.54 1.10 6.29
C LYS A 108 -16.60 0.10 6.94
N VAL A 109 -17.17 -0.80 7.74
CA VAL A 109 -16.44 -1.90 8.36
C VAL A 109 -16.50 -3.11 7.45
N TRP A 110 -15.32 -3.60 7.09
CA TRP A 110 -15.12 -4.83 6.33
C TRP A 110 -14.39 -5.83 7.23
N GLY A 111 -14.73 -7.12 7.17
CA GLY A 111 -13.96 -8.16 7.89
C GLY A 111 -14.33 -8.44 9.36
N ARG A 112 -15.49 -7.98 9.86
CA ARG A 112 -16.09 -8.58 11.06
C ARG A 112 -16.97 -9.76 10.65
N SER A 113 -16.56 -10.98 11.00
CA SER A 113 -17.42 -12.18 11.05
C SER A 113 -17.70 -12.52 12.51
#